data_AF-L8JZP5-F1
#
_entry.id   AF-L8JZP5-F1
#
_cell.length_a   1.000
_cell.length_b   1.000
_cell.length_c   1.000
_cell.angle_alpha   90.00
_cell.angle_beta   90.00
_cell.angle_gamma   90.00
#
_symmetry.space_group_name_H-M   'P 1'
#
loop_
_entity.id
_entity.type
_entity.pdbx_description
1 polymer ?
#
loop_
_entity_poly.entity_id
_entity_poly.type
_entity_poly.pdbx_seq_one_letter_code
_entity_poly.pdbx_strand_id
1 'polypeptide(L)'
;MEVVIDSYERELERYGSLNINNSESLFTTDSTLILQILSNAEVKGDHLLQCAILGVHLLVESFDLSLTEKNEFFSYLSYGFREEFSANSTAAKKQLGEKYRNYRSMLWQVVPGPPKDPFLKEILPLYQGWQNSMKESIRKIAGLKEKRQLEIDPYDLLASYIHMHLNRLFDNNQRLSEMVVYDLLNQHYRSLAAIKKSNKMHLQI
;
A
#
# COMPACT_ATOMS: atom_id res chain seq x y z
N MET A 1 26.34 16.87 8.04
CA MET A 1 25.22 16.89 7.08
C MET A 1 25.32 18.20 6.34
N GLU A 2 25.49 18.16 5.02
CA GLU A 2 25.48 19.35 4.18
C GLU A 2 24.04 19.57 3.71
N VAL A 3 23.55 20.81 3.78
CA VAL A 3 22.22 21.18 3.29
C VAL A 3 22.42 21.97 2.02
N VAL A 4 21.89 21.46 0.91
CA VAL A 4 21.97 22.07 -0.42
C VAL A 4 20.61 22.62 -0.79
N ILE A 5 20.58 23.83 -1.34
CA ILE A 5 19.37 24.43 -1.93
C ILE A 5 19.39 24.08 -3.42
N ASP A 6 18.34 23.39 -3.88
CA ASP A 6 18.20 22.96 -5.26
C ASP A 6 16.79 23.27 -5.79
N SER A 7 16.62 23.23 -7.11
CA SER A 7 15.32 23.39 -7.76
C SER A 7 14.48 22.13 -7.63
N TYR A 8 13.21 22.30 -7.23
CA TYR A 8 12.23 21.23 -7.26
C TYR A 8 11.58 21.16 -8.65
N GLU A 9 11.83 20.08 -9.37
CA GLU A 9 11.14 19.72 -10.60
C GLU A 9 9.99 18.76 -10.31
N ARG A 10 8.78 19.12 -10.76
CA ARG A 10 7.59 18.28 -10.56
C ARG A 10 7.57 17.15 -11.60
N GLU A 11 7.38 15.91 -11.14
CA GLU A 11 7.20 14.70 -11.98
C GLU A 11 5.79 14.66 -12.62
N LEU A 12 5.49 15.62 -13.51
CA LEU A 12 4.16 15.76 -14.14
C LEU A 12 3.80 14.55 -15.00
N GLU A 13 4.79 13.93 -15.63
CA GLU A 13 4.68 12.69 -16.41
C GLU A 13 4.25 11.49 -15.57
N ARG A 14 4.48 11.53 -14.25
CA ARG A 14 4.12 10.46 -13.32
C ARG A 14 2.81 10.71 -12.59
N TYR A 15 2.51 11.97 -12.29
CA TYR A 15 1.37 12.33 -11.44
C TYR A 15 0.25 13.08 -12.18
N GLY A 16 0.48 13.50 -13.43
CA GLY A 16 -0.46 14.27 -14.24
C GLY A 16 -0.49 15.75 -13.87
N SER A 17 -0.46 16.61 -14.88
CA SER A 17 -0.50 18.07 -14.75
C SER A 17 -1.73 18.57 -13.98
N LEU A 18 -2.91 18.02 -14.27
CA LEU A 18 -4.16 18.41 -13.60
C LEU A 18 -4.28 17.83 -12.18
N ASN A 19 -3.51 16.79 -11.88
CA ASN A 19 -3.59 16.06 -10.63
C ASN A 19 -2.44 16.36 -9.65
N ILE A 20 -1.33 16.94 -10.10
CA ILE A 20 -0.11 17.12 -9.30
C ILE A 20 -0.35 17.76 -7.92
N ASN A 21 -1.24 18.75 -7.82
CA ASN A 21 -1.54 19.40 -6.53
C ASN A 21 -2.23 18.44 -5.54
N ASN A 22 -3.05 17.50 -6.03
CA ASN A 22 -3.64 16.46 -5.19
C ASN A 22 -2.56 15.47 -4.74
N SER A 23 -1.63 15.10 -5.63
CA SER A 23 -0.49 14.25 -5.31
C SER A 23 0.42 14.87 -4.24
N GLU A 24 0.76 16.16 -4.36
CA GLU A 24 1.55 16.89 -3.36
C GLU A 24 0.82 16.99 -2.01
N SER A 25 -0.50 17.15 -2.03
CA SER A 25 -1.33 17.10 -0.82
C SER A 25 -1.27 15.71 -0.18
N LEU A 26 -1.38 14.64 -0.97
CA LEU A 26 -1.21 13.26 -0.49
C LEU A 26 0.18 13.05 0.11
N PHE A 27 1.26 13.48 -0.57
CA PHE A 27 2.63 13.38 -0.07
C PHE A 27 2.84 14.11 1.26
N THR A 28 2.18 15.25 1.44
CA THR A 28 2.25 16.01 2.70
C THR A 28 1.60 15.23 3.84
N THR A 29 0.39 14.72 3.61
CA THR A 29 -0.34 13.91 4.62
C THR A 29 0.38 12.60 4.94
N ASP A 30 0.95 11.96 3.91
CA ASP A 30 1.76 10.75 4.02
C ASP A 30 3.04 11.01 4.83
N SER A 31 3.79 12.07 4.50
CA SER A 31 5.00 12.45 5.25
C SER A 31 4.69 12.73 6.73
N THR A 32 3.54 13.35 7.01
CA THR A 32 3.09 13.62 8.38
C THR A 32 2.83 12.32 9.15
N LEU A 33 2.12 11.36 8.53
CA LEU A 33 1.91 10.04 9.11
C LEU A 33 3.24 9.32 9.39
N ILE A 34 4.16 9.31 8.41
CA ILE A 34 5.45 8.63 8.56
C ILE A 34 6.26 9.22 9.70
N LEU A 35 6.28 10.56 9.87
CA LEU A 35 6.93 11.19 11.01
C LEU A 35 6.33 10.74 12.35
N GLN A 36 5.00 10.64 12.44
CA GLN A 36 4.33 10.15 13.65
C GLN A 36 4.70 8.68 13.94
N ILE A 37 4.72 7.83 12.91
CA ILE A 37 5.12 6.43 13.02
C ILE A 37 6.58 6.30 13.48
N LEU A 38 7.51 7.00 12.82
CA LEU A 38 8.94 6.90 13.13
C LEU A 38 9.31 7.57 14.46
N SER A 39 8.48 8.50 14.96
CA SER A 39 8.64 9.06 16.31
C SER A 39 8.31 8.06 17.43
N ASN A 40 7.60 6.97 17.10
CA ASN A 40 7.30 5.91 18.05
C ASN A 40 8.49 4.95 18.18
N ALA A 41 9.13 4.94 19.36
CA ALA A 41 10.31 4.14 19.64
C ALA A 41 10.08 2.61 19.56
N GLU A 42 8.82 2.16 19.64
CA GLU A 42 8.45 0.75 19.47
C GLU A 42 8.47 0.31 18.01
N VAL A 43 8.33 1.24 17.05
CA VAL A 43 8.30 0.91 15.61
C VAL A 43 9.71 0.56 15.12
N LYS A 44 10.06 -0.72 15.17
CA LYS A 44 11.34 -1.27 14.69
C LYS A 44 11.17 -2.66 14.11
N GLY A 45 12.08 -3.07 13.21
CA GLY A 45 12.11 -4.42 12.66
C GLY A 45 10.78 -4.82 12.03
N ASP A 46 10.16 -5.90 12.54
CA ASP A 46 8.88 -6.42 12.04
C ASP A 46 7.74 -5.41 12.13
N HIS A 47 7.76 -4.48 13.10
CA HIS A 47 6.74 -3.43 13.22
C HIS A 47 6.74 -2.48 12.01
N LEU A 48 7.90 -2.16 11.44
CA LEU A 48 7.97 -1.34 10.21
C LEU A 48 7.28 -2.05 9.04
N LEU A 49 7.47 -3.37 8.92
CA LEU A 49 6.80 -4.15 7.88
C LEU A 49 5.29 -4.23 8.14
N GLN A 50 4.85 -4.32 9.40
CA GLN A 50 3.44 -4.27 9.75
C GLN A 50 2.81 -2.91 9.39
N CYS A 51 3.49 -1.81 9.70
CA CYS A 51 3.10 -0.47 9.26
C CYS A 51 3.00 -0.40 7.73
N ALA A 52 4.01 -0.87 7.01
CA ALA A 52 4.03 -0.86 5.55
C ALA A 52 2.83 -1.60 4.94
N ILE A 53 2.57 -2.82 5.43
CA ILE A 53 1.44 -3.63 4.97
C ILE A 53 0.11 -2.93 5.27
N LEU A 54 -0.06 -2.38 6.47
CA LEU A 54 -1.26 -1.68 6.90
C LEU A 54 -1.49 -0.42 6.05
N GLY A 55 -0.45 0.39 5.85
CA GLY A 55 -0.52 1.61 5.06
C GLY A 55 -0.87 1.36 3.61
N VAL A 56 -0.23 0.38 2.98
CA VAL A 56 -0.54 0.01 1.60
C VAL A 56 -1.95 -0.56 1.48
N HIS A 57 -2.38 -1.41 2.41
CA HIS A 57 -3.75 -1.93 2.43
C HIS A 57 -4.77 -0.78 2.51
N LEU A 58 -4.63 0.12 3.49
CA LEU A 58 -5.56 1.23 3.71
C LEU A 58 -5.52 2.30 2.61
N LEU A 59 -4.37 2.49 1.97
CA LEU A 59 -4.27 3.33 0.77
C LEU A 59 -5.09 2.72 -0.36
N VAL A 60 -4.93 1.43 -0.65
CA VAL A 60 -5.71 0.74 -1.69
C VAL A 60 -7.20 0.71 -1.37
N GLU A 61 -7.60 0.55 -0.12
CA GLU A 61 -9.01 0.69 0.30
C GLU A 61 -9.57 2.09 0.01
N SER A 62 -8.73 3.13 0.05
CA SER A 62 -9.16 4.50 -0.20
C SER A 62 -9.42 4.78 -1.68
N PHE A 63 -8.94 3.94 -2.61
CA PHE A 63 -9.18 4.08 -4.06
C PHE A 63 -10.44 3.35 -4.54
N ASP A 64 -11.25 2.80 -3.63
CA ASP A 64 -12.53 2.13 -3.92
C ASP A 64 -12.44 0.95 -4.91
N LEU A 65 -11.27 0.28 -4.99
CA LEU A 65 -11.12 -0.93 -5.80
C LEU A 65 -11.97 -2.08 -5.23
N SER A 66 -12.64 -2.81 -6.11
CA SER A 66 -13.27 -4.08 -5.77
C SER A 66 -12.23 -5.14 -5.39
N LEU A 67 -12.65 -6.19 -4.69
CA LEU A 67 -11.76 -7.30 -4.33
C LEU A 67 -11.08 -7.94 -5.56
N THR A 68 -11.78 -7.99 -6.70
CA THR A 68 -11.22 -8.53 -7.95
C THR A 68 -10.11 -7.61 -8.47
N GLU A 69 -10.37 -6.30 -8.53
CA GLU A 69 -9.37 -5.31 -8.97
C GLU A 69 -8.15 -5.27 -8.05
N LYS A 70 -8.34 -5.35 -6.72
CA LYS A 70 -7.24 -5.47 -5.74
C LYS A 70 -6.39 -6.71 -6.01
N ASN A 71 -7.03 -7.85 -6.25
CA ASN A 71 -6.34 -9.10 -6.55
C ASN A 71 -5.54 -9.03 -7.86
N GLU A 72 -6.11 -8.45 -8.92
CA GLU A 72 -5.43 -8.25 -10.21
C GLU A 72 -4.26 -7.27 -10.08
N PHE A 73 -4.46 -6.15 -9.40
CA PHE A 73 -3.46 -5.12 -9.16
C PHE A 73 -2.22 -5.66 -8.44
N PHE A 74 -2.40 -6.34 -7.30
CA PHE A 74 -1.26 -6.92 -6.57
C PHE A 74 -0.66 -8.12 -7.28
N SER A 75 -1.43 -8.85 -8.10
CA SER A 75 -0.87 -9.90 -8.95
C SER A 75 0.09 -9.32 -9.99
N TYR A 76 -0.28 -8.20 -10.62
CA TYR A 76 0.57 -7.49 -11.58
C TYR A 76 1.85 -6.96 -10.93
N LEU A 77 1.73 -6.22 -9.82
CA LEU A 77 2.89 -5.66 -9.11
C LEU A 77 3.84 -6.76 -8.60
N SER A 78 3.30 -7.81 -8.00
CA SER A 78 4.08 -8.94 -7.50
C SER A 78 4.79 -9.70 -8.63
N TYR A 79 4.19 -9.81 -9.81
CA TYR A 79 4.82 -10.45 -10.97
C TYR A 79 6.03 -9.65 -11.46
N GLY A 80 5.87 -8.35 -11.70
CA GLY A 80 6.96 -7.48 -12.19
C GLY A 80 8.19 -7.50 -11.28
N PHE A 81 7.98 -7.41 -9.96
CA PHE A 81 9.07 -7.43 -9.00
C PHE A 81 9.73 -8.80 -8.84
N ARG A 82 8.99 -9.90 -9.01
CA ARG A 82 9.59 -11.25 -8.97
C ARG A 82 10.53 -11.49 -10.14
N GLU A 83 10.23 -10.92 -11.31
CA GLU A 83 11.15 -10.90 -12.46
C GLU A 83 12.39 -10.05 -12.15
N GLU A 84 12.21 -8.81 -11.67
CA GLU A 84 13.31 -7.89 -11.32
C GLU A 84 14.32 -8.50 -10.34
N PHE A 85 13.84 -9.18 -9.29
CA PHE A 85 14.69 -9.76 -8.24
C PHE A 85 15.07 -11.23 -8.48
N SER A 86 14.74 -11.80 -9.64
CA SER A 86 14.90 -13.24 -9.90
C SER A 86 14.30 -14.13 -8.78
N ALA A 87 13.26 -13.63 -8.12
CA ALA A 87 12.59 -14.27 -6.98
C ALA A 87 11.63 -15.40 -7.42
N ASN A 88 11.81 -15.90 -8.65
CA ASN A 88 11.07 -17.02 -9.21
C ASN A 88 11.56 -18.38 -8.72
N SER A 89 12.72 -18.42 -8.04
CA SER A 89 13.27 -19.64 -7.46
C SER A 89 12.34 -20.25 -6.41
N THR A 90 12.36 -21.58 -6.30
CA THR A 90 11.58 -22.32 -5.30
C THR A 90 11.92 -21.87 -3.88
N ALA A 91 13.18 -21.53 -3.61
CA ALA A 91 13.64 -21.03 -2.32
C ALA A 91 13.03 -19.67 -1.97
N ALA A 92 13.04 -18.70 -2.90
CA ALA A 92 12.44 -17.39 -2.69
C ALA A 92 10.92 -17.48 -2.45
N LYS A 93 10.21 -18.29 -3.26
CA LYS A 93 8.78 -18.57 -3.06
C LYS A 93 8.49 -19.19 -1.69
N LYS A 94 9.35 -20.11 -1.22
CA LYS A 94 9.22 -20.71 0.11
C LYS A 94 9.37 -19.67 1.22
N GLN A 95 10.39 -18.82 1.16
CA GLN A 95 10.62 -17.77 2.15
C GLN A 95 9.48 -16.75 2.20
N LEU A 96 8.99 -16.30 1.04
CA LEU A 96 7.85 -15.38 0.96
C LEU A 96 6.56 -16.03 1.50
N GLY A 97 6.35 -17.32 1.24
CA GLY A 97 5.23 -18.07 1.81
C GLY A 97 5.33 -18.25 3.33
N GLU A 98 6.53 -18.45 3.88
CA GLU A 98 6.78 -18.45 5.33
C GLU A 98 6.46 -17.09 5.93
N LYS A 99 6.94 -16.01 5.30
CA LYS A 99 6.67 -14.64 5.75
C LYS A 99 5.15 -14.36 5.76
N TYR A 100 4.42 -14.74 4.72
CA TYR A 100 2.97 -14.59 4.70
C TYR A 100 2.29 -15.32 5.84
N ARG A 101 2.70 -16.54 6.17
CA ARG A 101 2.11 -17.28 7.31
C ARG A 101 2.28 -16.53 8.64
N ASN A 102 3.42 -15.87 8.84
CA ASN A 102 3.69 -15.08 10.04
C ASN A 102 2.79 -13.83 10.13
N TYR A 103 2.57 -13.14 9.00
CA TYR A 103 1.79 -11.90 8.96
C TYR A 103 0.29 -12.12 8.67
N ARG A 104 -0.12 -13.35 8.35
CA ARG A 104 -1.51 -13.68 7.99
C ARG A 104 -2.47 -13.24 9.08
N SER A 105 -2.20 -13.58 10.34
CA SER A 105 -3.13 -13.21 11.42
C SER A 105 -3.37 -11.69 11.49
N MET A 106 -2.31 -10.89 11.33
CA MET A 106 -2.42 -9.44 11.30
C MET A 106 -3.26 -8.97 10.11
N LEU A 107 -2.93 -9.40 8.89
CA LEU A 107 -3.66 -9.03 7.67
C LEU A 107 -5.15 -9.37 7.74
N TRP A 108 -5.50 -10.46 8.43
CA TRP A 108 -6.88 -10.88 8.65
C TRP A 108 -7.57 -10.14 9.81
N GLN A 109 -6.83 -9.52 10.72
CA GLN A 109 -7.38 -8.69 11.81
C GLN A 109 -7.63 -7.25 11.38
N VAL A 110 -6.97 -6.77 10.32
CA VAL A 110 -7.18 -5.44 9.74
C VAL A 110 -8.58 -5.33 9.08
N VAL A 111 -9.33 -6.44 8.97
CA VAL A 111 -10.65 -6.53 8.32
C VAL A 111 -11.58 -7.51 9.06
N PRO A 112 -12.81 -7.15 9.51
CA PRO A 112 -13.27 -5.98 10.25
C PRO A 112 -13.31 -6.24 11.78
N GLY A 113 -12.84 -5.28 12.58
CA GLY A 113 -12.91 -5.29 14.06
C GLY A 113 -11.71 -4.61 14.72
N PRO A 114 -11.77 -4.24 16.01
CA PRO A 114 -10.59 -3.70 16.70
C PRO A 114 -9.48 -4.76 16.73
N PRO A 115 -8.24 -4.42 16.35
CA PRO A 115 -7.14 -5.38 16.37
C PRO A 115 -6.93 -5.89 17.80
N LYS A 116 -6.55 -7.17 17.94
CA LYS A 116 -6.23 -7.73 19.26
C LYS A 116 -4.81 -7.39 19.69
N ASP A 117 -3.92 -7.31 18.71
CA ASP A 117 -2.51 -6.98 18.88
C ASP A 117 -2.33 -5.57 19.48
N PRO A 118 -1.55 -5.41 20.58
CA PRO A 118 -1.35 -4.12 21.24
C PRO A 118 -0.73 -3.06 20.34
N PHE A 119 0.27 -3.42 19.53
CA PHE A 119 0.95 -2.51 18.63
C PHE A 119 -0.02 -1.98 17.57
N LEU A 120 -0.82 -2.86 16.97
CA LEU A 120 -1.84 -2.45 16.00
C LEU A 120 -2.93 -1.56 16.62
N LYS A 121 -3.31 -1.75 17.90
CA LYS A 121 -4.27 -0.86 18.58
C LYS A 121 -3.75 0.56 18.71
N GLU A 122 -2.45 0.71 18.92
CA GLU A 122 -1.80 2.02 19.05
C GLU A 122 -1.62 2.71 17.70
N ILE A 123 -1.25 1.95 16.67
CA ILE A 123 -0.89 2.50 15.36
C ILE A 123 -2.12 2.74 14.47
N LEU A 124 -3.16 1.92 14.55
CA LEU A 124 -4.34 2.02 13.68
C LEU A 124 -5.03 3.40 13.71
N PRO A 125 -5.20 4.08 14.87
CA PRO A 125 -5.76 5.42 14.92
C PRO A 125 -4.98 6.45 14.08
N LEU A 126 -3.65 6.34 13.99
CA LEU A 126 -2.83 7.23 13.14
C LEU A 126 -3.19 7.04 11.67
N TYR A 127 -3.31 5.79 11.23
CA TYR A 127 -3.70 5.46 9.86
C TYR A 127 -5.13 5.89 9.53
N GLN A 128 -6.07 5.79 10.48
CA GLN A 128 -7.44 6.31 10.30
C GLN A 128 -7.44 7.84 10.14
N GLY A 129 -6.63 8.56 10.94
CA GLY A 129 -6.42 9.99 10.78
C GLY A 129 -5.82 10.36 9.42
N TRP A 130 -4.87 9.55 8.94
CA TRP A 130 -4.28 9.70 7.62
C TRP A 130 -5.30 9.49 6.49
N GLN A 131 -6.09 8.40 6.51
CA GLN A 131 -7.16 8.17 5.52
C GLN A 131 -8.16 9.34 5.47
N ASN A 132 -8.55 9.86 6.63
CA ASN A 132 -9.42 11.04 6.70
C ASN A 132 -8.78 12.28 6.06
N SER A 133 -7.48 12.47 6.25
CA SER A 133 -6.73 13.60 5.68
C SER A 133 -6.56 13.49 4.17
N MET A 134 -6.47 12.27 3.63
CA MET A 134 -6.36 12.02 2.19
C MET A 134 -7.69 12.13 1.43
N LYS A 135 -8.81 12.03 2.14
CA LYS A 135 -10.15 11.85 1.54
C LYS A 135 -10.50 12.88 0.47
N GLU A 136 -10.17 14.15 0.69
CA GLU A 136 -10.47 15.21 -0.27
C GLU A 136 -9.62 15.08 -1.55
N SER A 137 -8.32 14.79 -1.42
CA SER A 137 -7.44 14.57 -2.56
C SER A 137 -7.87 13.35 -3.38
N ILE A 138 -8.22 12.25 -2.71
CA ILE A 138 -8.76 11.03 -3.33
C ILE A 138 -10.04 11.36 -4.10
N ARG A 139 -10.96 12.12 -3.50
CA ARG A 139 -12.21 12.54 -4.16
C ARG A 139 -11.94 13.37 -5.40
N LYS A 140 -10.96 14.28 -5.37
CA LYS A 140 -10.57 15.08 -6.53
C LYS A 140 -9.95 14.23 -7.63
N ILE A 141 -9.09 13.27 -7.28
CA ILE A 141 -8.52 12.29 -8.23
C ILE A 141 -9.64 11.49 -8.91
N ALA A 142 -10.59 10.96 -8.13
CA ALA A 142 -11.75 10.25 -8.65
C ALA A 142 -12.60 11.14 -9.60
N GLY A 143 -12.82 12.41 -9.23
CA GLY A 143 -13.51 13.36 -10.09
C GLY A 143 -12.79 13.66 -11.41
N LEU A 144 -11.46 13.69 -11.41
CA LEU A 144 -10.67 13.79 -12.65
C LEU A 144 -10.84 12.55 -13.53
N LYS A 145 -10.82 11.35 -12.92
CA LYS A 145 -11.06 10.07 -13.63
C LYS A 145 -12.45 10.06 -14.28
N GLU A 146 -13.49 10.42 -13.54
CA GLU A 146 -14.88 10.47 -14.03
C GLU A 146 -15.04 11.43 -15.21
N LYS A 147 -14.37 12.59 -15.16
CA LYS A 147 -14.37 13.59 -16.23
C LYS A 147 -13.44 13.24 -17.40
N ARG A 148 -12.73 12.11 -17.34
CA ARG A 148 -11.69 11.71 -18.30
C ARG A 148 -10.57 12.76 -18.46
N GLN A 149 -10.23 13.40 -17.34
CA GLN A 149 -9.17 14.40 -17.21
C GLN A 149 -7.96 13.89 -16.45
N LEU A 150 -8.01 12.66 -15.93
CA LEU A 150 -6.85 12.02 -15.33
C LEU A 150 -5.91 11.55 -16.44
N GLU A 151 -4.75 12.19 -16.54
CA GLU A 151 -3.76 11.95 -17.60
C GLU A 151 -3.02 10.62 -17.43
N ILE A 152 -2.93 10.12 -16.20
CA ILE A 152 -2.20 8.91 -15.83
C ILE A 152 -3.19 7.79 -15.54
N ASP A 153 -2.85 6.56 -15.89
CA ASP A 153 -3.67 5.40 -15.54
C ASP A 153 -3.86 5.32 -14.00
N PRO A 154 -5.10 5.11 -13.51
CA PRO A 154 -5.36 5.06 -12.07
C PRO A 154 -4.52 4.02 -11.31
N TYR A 155 -4.19 2.87 -11.93
CA TYR A 155 -3.39 1.83 -11.30
C TYR A 155 -1.91 2.23 -11.25
N ASP A 156 -1.38 2.84 -12.31
CA ASP A 156 -0.01 3.37 -12.32
C ASP A 156 0.17 4.51 -11.30
N LEU A 157 -0.85 5.35 -11.16
CA LEU A 157 -0.89 6.43 -10.18
C LEU A 157 -0.92 5.87 -8.74
N LEU A 158 -1.76 4.85 -8.49
CA LEU A 158 -1.83 4.15 -7.20
C LEU A 158 -0.51 3.45 -6.86
N ALA A 159 0.11 2.77 -7.83
CA ALA A 159 1.43 2.16 -7.66
C ALA A 159 2.48 3.22 -7.31
N SER A 160 2.43 4.40 -7.94
CA SER A 160 3.32 5.52 -7.63
C SER A 160 3.13 6.07 -6.21
N TYR A 161 1.90 6.13 -5.71
CA TYR A 161 1.65 6.53 -4.32
C TYR A 161 2.12 5.49 -3.32
N ILE A 162 1.91 4.20 -3.59
CA ILE A 162 2.43 3.12 -2.75
C ILE A 162 3.96 3.17 -2.71
N HIS A 163 4.61 3.30 -3.86
CA HIS A 163 6.05 3.42 -3.95
C HIS A 163 6.57 4.57 -3.06
N MET A 164 5.97 5.76 -3.19
CA MET A 164 6.39 6.92 -2.41
C MET A 164 6.09 6.79 -0.91
N HIS A 165 5.02 6.09 -0.51
CA HIS A 165 4.73 5.76 0.89
C HIS A 165 5.82 4.85 1.47
N LEU A 166 6.14 3.76 0.77
CA LEU A 166 7.16 2.80 1.21
C LEU A 166 8.56 3.40 1.21
N ASN A 167 8.88 4.26 0.25
CA ASN A 167 10.17 4.97 0.18
C ASN A 167 10.39 5.89 1.38
N ARG A 168 9.32 6.55 1.88
CA ARG A 168 9.41 7.37 3.11
C ARG A 168 9.52 6.52 4.37
N LEU A 169 8.87 5.35 4.42
CA LEU A 169 8.82 4.51 5.60
C LEU A 169 10.12 3.72 5.83
N PHE A 170 10.76 3.23 4.77
CA PHE A 170 11.97 2.42 4.86
C PHE A 170 13.24 3.24 4.61
N ASP A 171 14.20 3.14 5.52
CA ASP A 171 15.50 3.81 5.42
C ASP A 171 16.52 3.05 4.55
N ASN A 172 16.27 1.77 4.26
CA ASN A 172 17.14 0.92 3.45
C ASN A 172 16.35 -0.13 2.66
N ASN A 173 16.98 -0.65 1.60
CA ASN A 173 16.45 -1.74 0.76
C ASN A 173 15.00 -1.51 0.28
N GLN A 174 14.62 -0.27 -0.04
CA GLN A 174 13.24 0.12 -0.29
C GLN A 174 12.56 -0.76 -1.35
N ARG A 175 13.25 -1.03 -2.47
CA ARG A 175 12.75 -1.89 -3.56
C ARG A 175 12.50 -3.33 -3.11
N LEU A 176 13.37 -3.89 -2.27
CA LEU A 176 13.20 -5.23 -1.72
C LEU A 176 12.03 -5.28 -0.72
N SER A 177 11.91 -4.26 0.13
CA SER A 177 10.78 -4.13 1.07
C SER A 177 9.46 -3.97 0.31
N GLU A 178 9.45 -3.20 -0.77
CA GLU A 178 8.31 -3.03 -1.68
C GLU A 178 7.88 -4.36 -2.33
N MET A 179 8.83 -5.14 -2.86
CA MET A 179 8.55 -6.50 -3.35
C MET A 179 7.88 -7.38 -2.28
N VAL A 180 8.42 -7.36 -1.06
CA VAL A 180 7.87 -8.17 0.04
C VAL A 180 6.45 -7.75 0.37
N VAL A 181 6.16 -6.45 0.47
CA VAL A 181 4.81 -5.94 0.76
C VAL A 181 3.83 -6.34 -0.35
N TYR A 182 4.22 -6.18 -1.62
CA TYR A 182 3.39 -6.61 -2.76
C TYR A 182 3.10 -8.10 -2.74
N ASP A 183 4.09 -8.92 -2.42
CA ASP A 183 3.92 -10.36 -2.35
C ASP A 183 2.94 -10.78 -1.24
N LEU A 184 3.08 -10.19 -0.05
CA LEU A 184 2.21 -10.46 1.10
C LEU A 184 0.76 -10.06 0.81
N LEU A 185 0.55 -8.89 0.22
CA LEU A 185 -0.80 -8.42 -0.14
C LEU A 185 -1.38 -9.21 -1.33
N ASN A 186 -0.57 -9.61 -2.31
CA ASN A 186 -1.00 -10.51 -3.38
C ASN A 186 -1.52 -11.85 -2.80
N GLN A 187 -0.76 -12.48 -1.90
CA GLN A 187 -1.20 -13.71 -1.23
C GLN A 187 -2.49 -13.49 -0.41
N HIS A 188 -2.62 -12.34 0.27
CA HIS A 188 -3.79 -11.98 1.04
C HIS A 188 -5.05 -11.83 0.17
N TYR A 189 -5.02 -10.98 -0.85
CA TYR A 189 -6.17 -10.73 -1.71
C TYR A 189 -6.55 -11.97 -2.54
N ARG A 190 -5.58 -12.79 -2.96
CA ARG A 190 -5.85 -14.10 -3.57
C ARG A 190 -6.61 -15.03 -2.62
N SER A 191 -6.23 -15.05 -1.35
CA SER A 191 -6.91 -15.85 -0.32
C SER A 191 -8.36 -15.39 -0.12
N LEU A 192 -8.58 -14.07 -0.01
CA LEU A 192 -9.92 -13.48 0.12
C LEU A 192 -10.79 -13.75 -1.11
N ALA A 193 -10.25 -13.62 -2.32
CA ALA A 193 -10.97 -13.88 -3.57
C ALA A 193 -11.40 -15.36 -3.68
N ALA A 194 -10.52 -16.30 -3.28
CA ALA A 194 -10.84 -17.72 -3.27
C ALA A 194 -11.97 -18.06 -2.29
N ILE A 195 -11.96 -17.48 -1.09
CA ILE A 195 -13.01 -17.67 -0.08
C ILE A 195 -14.34 -17.08 -0.56
N LYS A 196 -14.33 -15.87 -1.12
CA LYS A 196 -15.53 -15.24 -1.69
C LYS A 196 -16.15 -16.12 -2.78
N LYS A 197 -15.33 -16.72 -3.65
CA LYS A 197 -15.79 -17.65 -4.69
C LYS A 197 -16.41 -18.92 -4.10
N SER A 198 -15.78 -19.51 -3.09
CA SER A 198 -16.30 -20.70 -2.39
C SER A 198 -17.63 -20.43 -1.70
N ASN A 199 -17.77 -19.32 -0.99
CA ASN A 199 -19.02 -18.94 -0.32
C ASN A 199 -20.14 -18.65 -1.33
N LYS A 200 -19.83 -18.04 -2.48
CA LYS A 200 -20.81 -17.81 -3.55
C LYS A 200 -21.31 -19.12 -4.18
N MET A 201 -20.45 -20.13 -4.26
CA MET A 201 -20.78 -21.45 -4.79
C MET A 201 -21.63 -22.27 -3.80
N HIS A 202 -21.48 -22.05 -2.49
CA HIS A 202 -22.29 -22.70 -1.45
C HIS A 202 -23.69 -22.08 -1.28
N LEU A 203 -23.89 -20.81 -1.68
CA LEU A 203 -25.19 -20.11 -1.64
C LEU A 203 -26.06 -20.34 -2.89
N GLN A 204 -25.57 -21.10 -3.86
CA GLN A 204 -26.26 -21.41 -5.13
C GLN A 204 -26.72 -22.88 -5.23
N ILE A 205 -26.68 -23.62 -4.11
CA ILE A 205 -27.14 -25.01 -3.96
C ILE A 205 -28.26 -25.00 -2.92
#